data_AF-A0A8S3TAZ8-F1
#
_entry.id   AF-A0A8S3TAZ8-F1
#
_cell.length_a   1.000
_cell.length_b   1.000
_cell.length_c   1.000
_cell.angle_alpha   90.00
_cell.angle_beta   90.00
_cell.angle_gamma   90.00
#
_symmetry.space_group_name_H-M   'P 1'
#
loop_
_entity.id
_entity.type
_entity.pdbx_description
1 polymer ?
#
loop_
_entity_poly.entity_id
_entity_poly.type
_entity_poly.pdbx_seq_one_letter_code
_entity_poly.pdbx_strand_id
1 'polypeptide(L)'
;MSSCVSPSENFVPDSRASTPVSDKSCASRPDDVVNTMNKKVEVYTNIVNQFGRNLNTLGDRFNRFETQLKINNEKVEKLENLSESLLSSISKIEDQVANLCMSVLDKIPKVTNDCSCEHTISNVTNKVCGSSESNQLSNREPVYIETIEIVKLLTKRFAPENLTDVYMSQIDACVRKPGQPLQELADNIKRLVRMAYPSASLDTRDYLTYRAFRKALNDHDLELAIVQSNVETIDRALYCALKCETFRDREKRFRQQPKFETAVCINAKANQTCYFCNEKGHAIRDCPKRT
;
A
#
# COMPACT_ATOMS: atom_id res chain seq x y z
N MET A 1 10.00 -16.10 -47.09
CA MET A 1 8.81 -16.37 -47.93
C MET A 1 8.09 -15.05 -48.15
N SER A 2 7.78 -14.75 -49.41
CA SER A 2 6.88 -13.70 -49.92
C SER A 2 7.35 -12.25 -49.75
N SER A 3 7.83 -11.56 -50.81
CA SER A 3 7.23 -11.14 -52.10
C SER A 3 6.87 -9.64 -52.00
N CYS A 4 7.63 -8.77 -52.69
CA CYS A 4 7.28 -8.18 -53.99
C CYS A 4 5.98 -7.37 -53.96
N VAL A 5 6.02 -6.11 -54.41
CA VAL A 5 5.15 -5.49 -55.44
C VAL A 5 5.59 -4.02 -55.62
N SER A 6 6.16 -3.70 -56.78
CA SER A 6 6.04 -2.39 -57.47
C SER A 6 4.81 -2.47 -58.42
N PRO A 7 4.44 -1.53 -59.32
CA PRO A 7 4.81 -0.12 -59.58
C PRO A 7 3.57 0.76 -59.96
N SER A 8 3.77 2.01 -60.41
CA SER A 8 3.02 2.69 -61.51
C SER A 8 3.47 4.16 -61.56
N GLU A 9 4.25 4.65 -62.52
CA GLU A 9 3.94 4.99 -63.93
C GLU A 9 2.69 5.87 -64.15
N ASN A 10 2.95 7.08 -64.68
CA ASN A 10 2.17 7.86 -65.66
C ASN A 10 2.52 9.36 -65.52
N PHE A 11 2.60 10.23 -66.53
CA PHE A 11 2.57 10.14 -67.99
C PHE A 11 2.86 11.57 -68.52
N VAL A 12 4.00 11.76 -69.21
CA VAL A 12 4.31 12.53 -70.46
C VAL A 12 3.77 14.00 -70.64
N PRO A 13 4.19 14.76 -71.68
CA PRO A 13 4.78 16.10 -71.57
C PRO A 13 3.99 17.14 -72.42
N ASP A 14 4.47 18.37 -72.59
CA ASP A 14 4.24 19.03 -73.89
C ASP A 14 5.23 20.13 -74.25
N SER A 15 5.33 20.32 -75.57
CA SER A 15 6.41 20.96 -76.34
C SER A 15 6.03 22.37 -76.84
N ARG A 16 6.98 23.05 -77.52
CA ARG A 16 6.91 24.32 -78.33
C ARG A 16 7.31 25.60 -77.58
N ALA A 17 8.04 26.59 -78.14
CA ALA A 17 8.62 26.82 -79.46
C ALA A 17 9.70 27.94 -79.40
N SER A 18 10.65 27.87 -80.35
CA SER A 18 11.33 28.93 -81.11
C SER A 18 11.61 30.35 -80.54
N THR A 19 12.91 30.61 -80.25
CA THR A 19 13.85 31.68 -80.72
C THR A 19 13.40 33.15 -80.98
N PRO A 20 14.32 34.13 -81.15
CA PRO A 20 15.50 34.57 -80.38
C PRO A 20 15.53 36.14 -80.21
N VAL A 21 16.71 36.73 -79.89
CA VAL A 21 17.05 38.19 -79.90
C VAL A 21 16.68 38.90 -78.59
N SER A 22 17.52 39.66 -77.87
CA SER A 22 18.85 40.24 -78.08
C SER A 22 19.39 40.69 -76.72
N ASP A 23 20.70 40.89 -76.69
CA ASP A 23 21.36 41.98 -75.96
C ASP A 23 21.63 41.83 -74.45
N LYS A 24 22.94 41.69 -74.22
CA LYS A 24 23.74 42.51 -73.30
C LYS A 24 23.61 42.21 -71.80
N SER A 25 24.77 41.79 -71.29
CA SER A 25 25.34 42.31 -70.04
C SER A 25 24.58 41.96 -68.76
N CYS A 26 24.97 40.85 -68.16
CA CYS A 26 25.26 40.83 -66.73
C CYS A 26 26.42 39.86 -66.48
N ALA A 27 27.64 40.31 -66.76
CA ALA A 27 28.74 39.84 -65.94
C ALA A 27 28.41 40.31 -64.52
N SER A 28 27.99 39.39 -63.65
CA SER A 28 27.72 39.67 -62.24
C SER A 28 28.89 40.50 -61.71
N ARG A 29 28.60 41.67 -61.11
CA ARG A 29 29.67 42.46 -60.49
C ARG A 29 30.38 41.54 -59.48
N PRO A 30 31.72 41.56 -59.41
CA PRO A 30 32.47 40.69 -58.50
C PRO A 30 31.93 40.78 -57.06
N ASP A 31 31.41 41.95 -56.66
CA ASP A 31 30.77 42.18 -55.37
C ASP A 31 29.52 41.31 -55.11
N ASP A 32 28.70 41.02 -56.12
CA ASP A 32 27.48 40.19 -55.99
C ASP A 32 27.81 38.70 -55.82
N VAL A 33 28.88 38.25 -56.49
CA VAL A 33 29.40 36.88 -56.36
C VAL A 33 30.03 36.70 -54.98
N VAL A 34 30.82 37.68 -54.53
CA VAL A 34 31.43 37.69 -53.18
C VAL A 34 30.35 37.71 -52.10
N ASN A 35 29.29 38.52 -52.25
CA ASN A 35 28.19 38.55 -51.28
C ASN A 35 27.41 37.22 -51.22
N THR A 36 27.21 36.56 -52.37
CA THR A 36 26.57 35.25 -52.43
C THR A 36 27.44 34.15 -51.80
N MET A 37 28.77 34.21 -52.00
CA MET A 37 29.70 33.30 -51.35
C MET A 37 29.75 33.53 -49.83
N ASN A 38 29.78 34.78 -49.37
CA ASN A 38 29.79 35.12 -47.95
C ASN A 38 28.54 34.59 -47.23
N LYS A 39 27.36 34.70 -47.84
CA LYS A 39 26.11 34.12 -47.30
C LYS A 39 26.17 32.59 -47.22
N LYS A 40 26.75 31.92 -48.23
CA LYS A 40 26.93 30.46 -48.18
C LYS A 40 27.90 30.06 -47.07
N VAL A 41 29.03 30.76 -46.94
CA VAL A 41 30.01 30.55 -45.87
C VAL A 41 29.36 30.73 -44.51
N GLU A 42 28.52 31.74 -44.31
CA GLU A 42 27.78 31.98 -43.07
C GLU A 42 26.80 30.85 -42.73
N VAL A 43 26.09 30.31 -43.73
CA VAL A 43 25.21 29.15 -43.53
C VAL A 43 26.02 27.92 -43.12
N TYR A 44 27.15 27.66 -43.78
CA TYR A 44 28.03 26.54 -43.42
C TYR A 44 28.63 26.70 -42.02
N THR A 45 29.09 27.90 -41.64
CA THR A 45 29.62 28.14 -40.29
C THR A 45 28.54 27.96 -39.24
N ASN A 46 27.30 28.41 -39.49
CA ASN A 46 26.17 28.20 -38.57
C ASN A 46 25.83 26.71 -38.40
N ILE A 47 25.81 25.94 -39.48
CA ILE A 47 25.59 24.49 -39.44
C ILE A 47 26.70 23.80 -38.65
N VAL A 48 27.97 24.10 -38.96
CA VAL A 48 29.13 23.54 -38.25
C VAL A 48 29.09 23.89 -36.75
N ASN A 49 28.74 25.13 -36.42
CA ASN A 49 28.58 25.58 -35.03
C ASN A 49 27.44 24.84 -34.32
N GLN A 50 26.31 24.61 -35.00
CA GLN A 50 25.19 23.86 -34.46
C GLN A 50 25.55 22.38 -34.22
N PHE A 51 26.24 21.74 -35.15
CA PHE A 51 26.78 20.40 -34.96
C PHE A 51 27.77 20.34 -33.81
N GLY A 52 28.66 21.33 -33.68
CA GLY A 52 29.59 21.44 -32.55
C GLY A 52 28.86 21.53 -31.21
N ARG A 53 27.80 22.35 -31.11
CA ARG A 53 26.95 22.41 -29.91
C ARG A 53 26.29 21.07 -29.60
N ASN A 54 25.74 20.39 -30.61
CA ASN A 54 25.09 19.09 -30.42
C ASN A 54 26.09 18.03 -29.94
N LEU A 55 27.31 17.99 -30.50
CA LEU A 55 28.36 17.08 -30.06
C LEU A 55 28.79 17.34 -28.62
N ASN A 56 28.91 18.61 -28.23
CA ASN A 56 29.21 18.97 -26.83
C ASN A 56 28.10 18.50 -25.89
N THR A 57 26.83 18.75 -26.23
CA THR A 57 25.70 18.28 -25.40
C THR A 57 25.63 16.75 -25.32
N LEU A 58 25.99 16.05 -26.39
CA LEU A 58 26.05 14.59 -26.40
C LEU A 58 27.21 14.09 -25.53
N GLY A 59 28.38 14.72 -25.61
CA GLY A 59 29.52 14.47 -24.73
C GLY A 59 29.16 14.65 -23.25
N ASP A 60 28.47 15.74 -22.90
CA ASP A 60 27.99 15.97 -21.53
C ASP A 60 27.01 14.89 -21.07
N ARG A 61 26.15 14.40 -21.96
CA ARG A 61 25.23 13.28 -21.65
C ARG A 61 26.00 11.98 -21.43
N PHE A 62 26.99 11.67 -22.26
CA PHE A 62 27.85 10.50 -22.07
C PHE A 62 28.61 10.57 -20.74
N ASN A 63 29.19 11.71 -20.41
CA ASN A 63 29.89 11.91 -19.12
C ASN A 63 28.93 11.73 -17.92
N ARG A 64 27.69 12.20 -18.03
CA ARG A 64 26.63 11.95 -17.02
C ARG A 64 26.28 10.46 -16.91
N PHE A 65 26.21 9.73 -18.01
CA PHE A 65 25.98 8.29 -17.97
C PHE A 65 27.15 7.54 -17.34
N GLU A 66 28.39 7.90 -17.68
CA GLU A 66 29.58 7.24 -17.14
C GLU A 66 29.71 7.48 -15.61
N THR A 67 29.45 8.71 -15.16
CA THR A 67 29.41 9.02 -13.72
C THR A 67 28.29 8.27 -13.01
N GLN A 68 27.11 8.17 -13.62
CA GLN A 68 26.00 7.39 -13.05
C GLN A 68 26.32 5.89 -12.96
N LEU A 69 27.01 5.32 -13.95
CA LEU A 69 27.46 3.93 -13.91
C LEU A 69 28.46 3.70 -12.76
N LYS A 70 29.41 4.62 -12.55
CA LYS A 70 30.35 4.54 -11.41
C LYS A 70 29.61 4.55 -10.07
N ILE A 71 28.67 5.47 -9.89
CA ILE A 71 27.84 5.57 -8.67
C ILE A 71 27.03 4.28 -8.45
N ASN A 72 26.46 3.71 -9.51
CA ASN A 72 25.67 2.49 -9.39
C ASN A 72 26.54 1.28 -9.03
N ASN A 73 27.75 1.17 -9.60
CA ASN A 73 28.70 0.12 -9.25
C ASN A 73 29.14 0.21 -7.77
N GLU A 74 29.44 1.42 -7.27
CA GLU A 74 29.74 1.62 -5.84
C GLU A 74 28.57 1.23 -4.93
N LYS A 75 27.33 1.47 -5.36
CA LYS A 75 26.13 1.03 -4.61
C LYS A 75 26.01 -0.49 -4.58
N VAL A 76 26.29 -1.16 -5.69
CA VAL A 76 26.26 -2.63 -5.77
C VAL A 76 27.30 -3.21 -4.82
N GLU A 77 28.54 -2.70 -4.85
CA GLU A 77 29.60 -3.14 -3.94
C GLU A 77 29.22 -2.96 -2.46
N LYS A 78 28.57 -1.84 -2.10
CA LYS A 78 28.06 -1.63 -0.73
C LYS A 78 26.96 -2.64 -0.35
N LEU A 79 26.08 -2.98 -1.29
CA LEU A 79 25.03 -3.99 -1.06
C LEU A 79 25.62 -5.38 -0.87
N GLU A 80 26.64 -5.75 -1.64
CA GLU A 80 27.35 -7.02 -1.50
C GLU A 80 28.02 -7.12 -0.12
N ASN A 81 28.77 -6.09 0.29
CA ASN A 81 29.38 -6.03 1.62
C ASN A 81 28.34 -6.14 2.77
N LEU A 82 27.19 -5.49 2.62
CA LEU A 82 26.09 -5.62 3.60
C LEU A 82 25.53 -7.03 3.63
N SER A 83 25.39 -7.68 2.47
CA SER A 83 24.89 -9.05 2.38
C SER A 83 25.84 -10.05 3.07
N GLU A 84 27.15 -9.88 2.90
CA GLU A 84 28.17 -10.69 3.58
C GLU A 84 28.16 -10.46 5.10
N SER A 85 28.00 -9.21 5.54
CA SER A 85 27.86 -8.86 6.95
C SER A 85 26.62 -9.48 7.60
N LEU A 86 25.50 -9.50 6.87
CA LEU A 86 24.26 -10.16 7.31
C LEU A 86 24.45 -11.68 7.40
N LEU A 87 25.05 -12.32 6.39
CA LEU A 87 25.32 -13.76 6.41
C LEU A 87 26.24 -14.15 7.58
N SER A 88 27.28 -13.36 7.85
CA SER A 88 28.14 -13.56 9.02
C SER A 88 27.37 -13.43 10.34
N SER A 89 26.44 -12.48 10.42
CA SER A 89 25.62 -12.28 11.62
C SER A 89 24.61 -13.42 11.82
N ILE A 90 24.01 -13.93 10.74
CA ILE A 90 23.12 -15.10 10.77
C ILE A 90 23.89 -16.33 11.27
N SER A 91 25.07 -16.63 10.71
CA SER A 91 25.89 -17.76 11.15
C SER A 91 26.26 -17.67 12.64
N LYS A 92 26.58 -16.47 13.15
CA LYS A 92 26.83 -16.26 14.59
C LYS A 92 25.59 -16.55 15.44
N ILE A 93 24.41 -16.16 14.97
CA ILE A 93 23.15 -16.44 15.67
C ILE A 93 22.86 -17.94 15.64
N GLU A 94 23.06 -18.61 14.50
CA GLU A 94 22.90 -20.06 14.38
C GLU A 94 23.84 -20.81 15.34
N ASP A 95 25.11 -20.41 15.42
CA ASP A 95 26.05 -20.97 16.39
C ASP A 95 25.62 -20.71 17.83
N GLN A 96 25.12 -19.52 18.14
CA GLN A 96 24.58 -19.21 19.48
C GLN A 96 23.36 -20.04 19.82
N VAL A 97 22.44 -20.24 18.87
CA VAL A 97 21.25 -21.08 19.03
C VAL A 97 21.67 -22.54 19.20
N ALA A 98 22.63 -23.04 18.41
CA ALA A 98 23.14 -24.40 18.55
C ALA A 98 23.79 -24.61 19.94
N ASN A 99 24.62 -23.67 20.38
CA ASN A 99 25.25 -23.71 21.71
C ASN A 99 24.21 -23.62 22.84
N LEU A 100 23.19 -22.75 22.70
CA LEU A 100 22.09 -22.67 23.66
C LEU A 100 21.29 -23.96 23.69
N CYS A 101 20.94 -24.53 22.52
CA CYS A 101 20.25 -25.82 22.42
C CYS A 101 21.04 -26.94 23.09
N MET A 102 22.35 -27.05 22.86
CA MET A 102 23.20 -28.03 23.52
C MET A 102 23.25 -27.79 25.04
N SER A 103 23.37 -26.54 25.48
CA SER A 103 23.36 -26.20 26.91
C SER A 103 22.01 -26.46 27.58
N VAL A 104 20.90 -26.31 26.85
CA VAL A 104 19.55 -26.62 27.33
C VAL A 104 19.36 -28.13 27.37
N LEU A 105 19.85 -28.87 26.37
CA LEU A 105 19.84 -30.34 26.37
C LEU A 105 20.68 -30.94 27.50
N ASP A 106 21.81 -30.33 27.86
CA ASP A 106 22.63 -30.77 29.01
C ASP A 106 22.03 -30.38 30.36
N LYS A 107 21.25 -29.30 30.42
CA LYS A 107 20.54 -28.83 31.62
C LYS A 107 19.16 -29.45 31.81
N ILE A 108 18.58 -30.03 30.75
CA ILE A 108 17.48 -30.97 30.88
C ILE A 108 18.10 -32.18 31.58
N PRO A 109 17.69 -32.54 32.80
CA PRO A 109 18.17 -33.77 33.41
C PRO A 109 17.93 -34.90 32.42
N LYS A 110 18.94 -35.72 32.14
CA LYS A 110 18.73 -37.04 31.53
C LYS A 110 17.80 -37.80 32.47
N VAL A 111 16.50 -37.63 32.30
CA VAL A 111 15.48 -38.43 32.99
C VAL A 111 15.43 -39.77 32.28
N THR A 112 16.47 -40.57 32.47
CA THR A 112 16.28 -41.98 32.76
C THR A 112 16.24 -42.06 34.27
N ASN A 113 15.03 -42.16 34.84
CA ASN A 113 14.77 -42.38 36.26
C ASN A 113 15.43 -41.30 37.15
N ASP A 114 14.84 -40.13 37.33
CA ASP A 114 13.85 -39.92 38.40
C ASP A 114 13.25 -38.50 38.29
N CYS A 115 11.97 -38.39 38.68
CA CYS A 115 11.28 -37.17 39.15
C CYS A 115 10.50 -36.27 38.15
N SER A 116 9.16 -36.28 38.34
CA SER A 116 8.21 -35.14 38.37
C SER A 116 7.65 -34.50 37.08
N CYS A 117 7.56 -35.20 35.94
CA CYS A 117 6.77 -34.68 34.79
C CYS A 117 5.90 -35.72 34.05
N GLU A 118 5.75 -36.92 34.57
CA GLU A 118 4.83 -37.92 33.99
C GLU A 118 3.35 -37.54 34.17
N HIS A 119 3.04 -36.68 35.15
CA HIS A 119 1.68 -36.23 35.41
C HIS A 119 1.12 -35.29 34.34
N THR A 120 1.93 -34.49 33.63
CA THR A 120 1.38 -33.52 32.65
C THR A 120 1.00 -34.20 31.34
N ILE A 121 1.80 -35.18 30.90
CA ILE A 121 1.47 -35.99 29.72
C ILE A 121 0.31 -36.93 30.04
N SER A 122 0.33 -37.58 31.21
CA SER A 122 -0.79 -38.40 31.68
C SER A 122 -2.07 -37.59 31.92
N ASN A 123 -1.97 -36.34 32.39
CA ASN A 123 -3.13 -35.47 32.54
C ASN A 123 -3.64 -34.97 31.19
N VAL A 124 -2.78 -34.74 30.20
CA VAL A 124 -3.23 -34.39 28.84
C VAL A 124 -3.88 -35.61 28.19
N THR A 125 -3.31 -36.81 28.28
CA THR A 125 -3.95 -38.03 27.76
C THR A 125 -5.25 -38.35 28.48
N ASN A 126 -5.30 -38.25 29.81
CA ASN A 126 -6.53 -38.45 30.61
C ASN A 126 -7.59 -37.34 30.43
N LYS A 127 -7.20 -36.13 30.01
CA LYS A 127 -8.13 -35.01 29.74
C LYS A 127 -8.54 -34.99 28.25
N VAL A 128 -7.72 -35.55 27.37
CA VAL A 128 -8.01 -35.83 25.96
C VAL A 128 -8.93 -37.04 25.79
N CYS A 129 -8.86 -38.03 26.67
CA CYS A 129 -9.85 -39.10 26.82
C CYS A 129 -10.85 -38.74 27.93
N GLY A 130 -11.89 -37.97 27.58
CA GLY A 130 -12.94 -37.64 28.54
C GLY A 130 -13.60 -38.90 29.11
N SER A 131 -13.37 -39.16 30.40
CA SER A 131 -14.31 -39.71 31.39
C SER A 131 -15.40 -40.70 30.94
N SER A 132 -15.05 -41.73 30.17
CA SER A 132 -15.85 -42.96 30.06
C SER A 132 -15.16 -43.99 29.16
N GLU A 133 -14.11 -44.64 29.66
CA GLU A 133 -13.71 -46.01 29.23
C GLU A 133 -12.55 -46.48 30.11
N SER A 134 -12.89 -46.75 31.37
CA SER A 134 -12.02 -47.48 32.29
C SER A 134 -12.07 -48.96 31.93
N ASN A 135 -11.27 -49.42 30.97
CA ASN A 135 -10.75 -50.79 31.04
C ASN A 135 -9.65 -51.10 30.03
N GLN A 136 -8.59 -51.70 30.57
CA GLN A 136 -7.66 -52.62 29.93
C GLN A 136 -6.72 -52.07 28.84
N LEU A 137 -5.76 -51.25 29.24
CA LEU A 137 -4.43 -51.33 28.62
C LEU A 137 -3.33 -51.22 29.69
N SER A 138 -3.22 -52.27 30.53
CA SER A 138 -1.97 -52.58 31.22
C SER A 138 -1.06 -53.29 30.23
N ASN A 139 0.19 -52.82 30.10
CA ASN A 139 1.28 -53.41 29.32
C ASN A 139 1.31 -53.03 27.83
N ARG A 140 1.73 -51.80 27.54
CA ARG A 140 2.57 -51.55 26.35
C ARG A 140 3.72 -50.63 26.75
N GLU A 141 4.91 -50.99 26.26
CA GLU A 141 6.16 -50.22 26.35
C GLU A 141 5.94 -48.74 25.99
N PRO A 142 6.76 -47.81 26.51
CA PRO A 142 6.58 -46.39 26.25
C PRO A 142 6.91 -46.10 24.79
N VAL A 143 5.92 -46.24 23.94
CA VAL A 143 5.98 -45.79 22.55
C VAL A 143 6.02 -44.29 22.63
N TYR A 144 7.13 -43.69 22.18
CA TYR A 144 7.19 -42.27 21.86
C TYR A 144 6.09 -42.02 20.83
N ILE A 145 4.92 -41.57 21.29
CA ILE A 145 3.87 -41.11 20.37
C ILE A 145 4.48 -39.89 19.70
N GLU A 146 4.87 -40.05 18.44
CA GLU A 146 5.39 -38.95 17.64
C GLU A 146 4.41 -37.78 17.77
N THR A 147 4.92 -36.59 18.03
CA THR A 147 4.13 -35.36 18.25
C THR A 147 3.02 -35.16 17.20
N ILE A 148 3.25 -35.68 16.00
CA ILE A 148 2.34 -35.73 14.85
C ILE A 148 1.03 -36.49 15.17
N GLU A 149 1.09 -37.61 15.88
CA GLU A 149 -0.07 -38.46 16.16
C GLU A 149 -0.95 -37.84 17.26
N ILE A 150 -0.34 -37.19 18.26
CA ILE A 150 -1.07 -36.39 19.25
C ILE A 150 -1.78 -35.21 18.58
N VAL A 151 -1.10 -34.49 17.67
CA VAL A 151 -1.71 -33.38 16.92
C VAL A 151 -2.88 -33.88 16.07
N LYS A 152 -2.77 -35.05 15.43
CA LYS A 152 -3.89 -35.66 14.67
C LYS A 152 -5.09 -35.98 15.56
N LEU A 153 -4.86 -36.60 16.73
CA LEU A 153 -5.94 -36.92 17.69
C LEU A 153 -6.60 -35.67 18.27
N LEU A 154 -5.80 -34.65 18.61
CA LEU A 154 -6.30 -33.36 19.08
C LEU A 154 -7.11 -32.64 18.00
N THR A 155 -6.62 -32.62 16.76
CA THR A 155 -7.33 -32.01 15.63
C THR A 155 -8.65 -32.73 15.38
N LYS A 156 -8.68 -34.07 15.43
CA LYS A 156 -9.91 -34.86 15.29
C LYS A 156 -10.93 -34.58 16.39
N ARG A 157 -10.49 -34.30 17.63
CA ARG A 157 -11.38 -34.02 18.77
C ARG A 157 -11.85 -32.57 18.84
N PHE A 158 -10.97 -31.61 18.55
CA PHE A 158 -11.23 -30.19 18.75
C PHE A 158 -11.56 -29.42 17.46
N ALA A 159 -11.26 -29.97 16.30
CA ALA A 159 -11.55 -29.40 14.99
C ALA A 159 -12.05 -30.47 13.99
N PRO A 160 -13.15 -31.21 14.30
CA PRO A 160 -13.73 -32.13 13.35
C PRO A 160 -14.17 -31.40 12.07
N GLU A 161 -13.95 -32.03 10.92
CA GLU A 161 -14.24 -31.47 9.58
C GLU A 161 -15.71 -31.04 9.42
N ASN A 162 -16.62 -31.67 10.15
CA ASN A 162 -18.07 -31.38 10.12
C ASN A 162 -18.45 -30.03 10.74
N LEU A 163 -17.53 -29.33 11.40
CA LEU A 163 -17.79 -28.01 11.98
C LEU A 163 -17.53 -26.86 11.01
N THR A 164 -16.88 -27.11 9.87
CA THR A 164 -16.63 -26.07 8.86
C THR A 164 -17.93 -25.44 8.38
N ASP A 165 -18.94 -26.24 8.07
CA ASP A 165 -20.27 -25.79 7.65
C ASP A 165 -20.97 -24.96 8.73
N VAL A 166 -20.80 -25.33 10.00
CA VAL A 166 -21.34 -24.56 11.14
C VAL A 166 -20.68 -23.19 11.20
N TYR A 167 -19.36 -23.11 11.04
CA TYR A 167 -18.65 -21.85 11.01
C TYR A 167 -19.01 -21.01 9.77
N MET A 168 -19.23 -21.63 8.61
CA MET A 168 -19.73 -20.93 7.41
C MET A 168 -21.11 -20.32 7.66
N SER A 169 -22.03 -21.08 8.24
CA SER A 169 -23.35 -20.58 8.64
C SER A 169 -23.24 -19.43 9.65
N GLN A 170 -22.31 -19.51 10.61
CA GLN A 170 -22.04 -18.44 11.55
C GLN A 170 -21.46 -17.18 10.89
N ILE A 171 -20.59 -17.31 9.89
CA ILE A 171 -20.06 -16.18 9.11
C ILE A 171 -21.20 -15.48 8.37
N ASP A 172 -22.09 -16.23 7.74
CA ASP A 172 -23.23 -15.66 7.02
C ASP A 172 -24.27 -15.02 7.95
N ALA A 173 -24.42 -15.54 9.16
CA ALA A 173 -25.26 -14.97 10.20
C ALA A 173 -24.62 -13.78 10.94
N CYS A 174 -23.34 -13.49 10.71
CA CYS A 174 -22.67 -12.34 11.33
C CYS A 174 -23.27 -11.04 10.80
N VAL A 175 -23.94 -10.33 11.70
CA VAL A 175 -24.48 -8.99 11.46
C VAL A 175 -24.15 -8.14 12.69
N ARG A 176 -23.75 -6.89 12.46
CA ARG A 176 -23.43 -5.92 13.51
C ARG A 176 -24.65 -5.73 14.41
N LYS A 177 -24.47 -5.97 15.71
CA LYS A 177 -25.49 -5.68 16.73
C LYS A 177 -25.52 -4.19 17.04
N PRO A 178 -26.69 -3.61 17.40
CA PRO A 178 -26.77 -2.21 17.80
C PRO A 178 -25.87 -1.97 19.02
N GLY A 179 -24.95 -1.01 18.92
CA GLY A 179 -24.00 -0.67 19.99
C GLY A 179 -22.72 -1.51 20.02
N GLN A 180 -22.56 -2.52 19.15
CA GLN A 180 -21.31 -3.27 19.06
C GLN A 180 -20.21 -2.44 18.37
N PRO A 181 -18.97 -2.44 18.90
CA PRO A 181 -17.82 -1.81 18.24
C PRO A 181 -17.40 -2.58 16.98
N LEU A 182 -16.97 -1.86 15.93
CA LEU A 182 -16.60 -2.49 14.64
C LEU A 182 -15.37 -3.40 14.76
N GLN A 183 -14.48 -3.12 15.70
CA GLN A 183 -13.27 -3.90 15.93
C GLN A 183 -13.62 -5.32 16.38
N GLU A 184 -14.53 -5.44 17.34
CA GLU A 184 -14.99 -6.73 17.85
C GLU A 184 -15.70 -7.55 16.75
N LEU A 185 -16.48 -6.88 15.89
CA LEU A 185 -17.08 -7.53 14.72
C LEU A 185 -16.00 -8.07 13.77
N ALA A 186 -14.99 -7.26 13.43
CA ALA A 186 -13.92 -7.67 12.54
C ALA A 186 -13.12 -8.86 13.12
N ASP A 187 -12.78 -8.82 14.40
CA ASP A 187 -12.03 -9.90 15.06
C ASP A 187 -12.83 -11.20 15.17
N ASN A 188 -14.14 -11.09 15.43
CA ASN A 188 -15.04 -12.25 15.41
C ASN A 188 -15.08 -12.90 14.02
N ILE A 189 -15.23 -12.11 12.96
CA ILE A 189 -15.25 -12.63 11.58
C ILE A 189 -13.89 -13.23 11.22
N LYS A 190 -12.78 -12.56 11.55
CA LYS A 190 -11.42 -13.12 11.37
C LYS A 190 -11.33 -14.50 11.98
N ARG A 191 -11.72 -14.65 13.25
CA ARG A 191 -11.68 -15.91 14.00
C ARG A 191 -12.51 -17.00 13.31
N LEU A 192 -13.74 -16.68 12.93
CA LEU A 192 -14.65 -17.62 12.25
C LEU A 192 -14.07 -18.08 10.91
N VAL A 193 -13.51 -17.17 10.11
CA VAL A 193 -12.89 -17.52 8.83
C VAL A 193 -11.67 -18.43 9.02
N ARG A 194 -10.87 -18.24 10.09
CA ARG A 194 -9.75 -19.17 10.39
C ARG A 194 -10.23 -20.59 10.67
N MET A 195 -11.38 -20.72 11.33
CA MET A 195 -11.96 -22.01 11.71
C MET A 195 -12.70 -22.67 10.54
N ALA A 196 -13.37 -21.88 9.70
CA ALA A 196 -14.08 -22.37 8.52
C ALA A 196 -13.12 -22.83 7.41
N TYR A 197 -11.99 -22.13 7.24
CA TYR A 197 -11.03 -22.39 6.17
C TYR A 197 -9.59 -22.54 6.73
N PRO A 198 -9.29 -23.63 7.45
CA PRO A 198 -7.96 -23.83 8.03
C PRO A 198 -6.87 -24.05 6.97
N SER A 199 -7.20 -24.69 5.85
CA SER A 199 -6.25 -25.03 4.78
C SER A 199 -6.06 -23.93 3.73
N ALA A 200 -6.84 -22.85 3.77
CA ALA A 200 -6.74 -21.76 2.80
C ALA A 200 -5.54 -20.83 3.07
N SER A 201 -4.99 -20.23 2.00
CA SER A 201 -3.91 -19.25 2.12
C SER A 201 -4.35 -18.02 2.94
N LEU A 202 -3.37 -17.29 3.48
CA LEU A 202 -3.63 -16.09 4.28
C LEU A 202 -4.40 -15.05 3.45
N ASP A 203 -3.98 -14.80 2.22
CA ASP A 203 -4.63 -13.82 1.32
C ASP A 203 -6.08 -14.20 1.00
N THR A 204 -6.34 -15.49 0.77
CA THR A 204 -7.70 -15.99 0.53
C THR A 204 -8.57 -15.76 1.76
N ARG A 205 -8.04 -16.03 2.95
CA ARG A 205 -8.76 -15.82 4.21
C ARG A 205 -9.01 -14.34 4.45
N ASP A 206 -8.05 -13.46 4.18
CA ASP A 206 -8.22 -12.02 4.34
C ASP A 206 -9.28 -11.47 3.37
N TYR A 207 -9.28 -11.92 2.11
CA TYR A 207 -10.32 -11.59 1.14
C TYR A 207 -11.72 -12.07 1.58
N LEU A 208 -11.83 -13.31 2.04
CA LEU A 208 -13.11 -13.86 2.55
C LEU A 208 -13.58 -13.09 3.79
N THR A 209 -12.66 -12.74 4.68
CA THR A 209 -12.96 -11.97 5.89
C THR A 209 -13.42 -10.56 5.53
N TYR A 210 -12.75 -9.90 4.58
CA TYR A 210 -13.15 -8.60 4.06
C TYR A 210 -14.57 -8.63 3.47
N ARG A 211 -14.85 -9.63 2.62
CA ARG A 211 -16.17 -9.80 2.00
C ARG A 211 -17.27 -10.03 3.04
N ALA A 212 -17.00 -10.88 4.03
CA ALA A 212 -17.93 -11.13 5.13
C ALA A 212 -18.13 -9.89 6.01
N PHE A 213 -17.07 -9.14 6.32
CA PHE A 213 -17.13 -7.89 7.08
C PHE A 213 -18.01 -6.85 6.39
N ARG A 214 -17.87 -6.67 5.07
CA ARG A 214 -18.71 -5.78 4.29
C ARG A 214 -20.20 -6.11 4.41
N LYS A 215 -20.55 -7.40 4.28
CA LYS A 215 -21.94 -7.89 4.42
C LYS A 215 -22.46 -7.72 5.86
N ALA A 216 -21.59 -7.89 6.85
CA ALA A 216 -21.97 -7.85 8.27
C ALA A 216 -22.24 -6.44 8.82
N LEU A 217 -21.82 -5.36 8.15
CA LEU A 217 -21.94 -4.00 8.67
C LEU A 217 -23.39 -3.49 8.78
N ASN A 218 -24.30 -3.99 7.93
CA ASN A 218 -25.74 -3.62 7.90
C ASN A 218 -26.01 -2.10 7.92
N ASP A 219 -25.07 -1.31 7.39
CA ASP A 219 -25.12 0.14 7.31
C ASP A 219 -24.60 0.55 5.94
N HIS A 220 -25.49 1.12 5.13
CA HIS A 220 -25.20 1.44 3.73
C HIS A 220 -24.10 2.51 3.60
N ASP A 221 -24.04 3.49 4.50
CA ASP A 221 -23.05 4.56 4.44
C ASP A 221 -21.63 4.03 4.72
N LEU A 222 -21.52 3.10 5.68
CA LEU A 222 -20.26 2.45 6.00
C LEU A 222 -19.82 1.49 4.90
N GLU A 223 -20.76 0.75 4.30
CA GLU A 223 -20.48 -0.11 3.16
C GLU A 223 -19.98 0.71 1.97
N LEU A 224 -20.66 1.82 1.64
CA LEU A 224 -20.28 2.70 0.54
C LEU A 224 -18.88 3.28 0.75
N ALA A 225 -18.55 3.71 1.97
CA ALA A 225 -17.23 4.25 2.28
C ALA A 225 -16.09 3.23 2.09
N ILE A 226 -16.35 1.95 2.38
CA ILE A 226 -15.39 0.87 2.16
C ILE A 226 -15.24 0.57 0.67
N VAL A 227 -16.36 0.54 -0.07
CA VAL A 227 -16.32 0.31 -1.53
C VAL A 227 -15.56 1.44 -2.24
N GLN A 228 -15.79 2.69 -1.83
CA GLN A 228 -15.11 3.86 -2.40
C GLN A 228 -13.60 3.88 -2.11
N SER A 229 -13.15 3.26 -1.02
CA SER A 229 -11.74 3.24 -0.65
C SER A 229 -10.91 2.17 -1.38
N ASN A 230 -11.54 1.28 -2.17
CA ASN A 230 -10.90 0.22 -2.96
C ASN A 230 -9.86 -0.58 -2.16
N VAL A 231 -10.26 -1.06 -0.98
CA VAL A 231 -9.39 -1.79 -0.06
C VAL A 231 -9.54 -3.30 -0.24
N GLU A 232 -8.41 -4.01 -0.15
CA GLU A 232 -8.36 -5.48 -0.30
C GLU A 232 -8.19 -6.19 1.06
N THR A 233 -7.58 -5.50 2.04
CA THR A 233 -7.31 -6.03 3.39
C THR A 233 -8.39 -5.62 4.39
N ILE A 234 -8.76 -6.54 5.28
CA ILE A 234 -9.75 -6.25 6.34
C ILE A 234 -9.31 -5.12 7.28
N ASP A 235 -8.03 -5.04 7.65
CA ASP A 235 -7.54 -3.99 8.56
C ASP A 235 -7.73 -2.60 7.98
N ARG A 236 -7.55 -2.47 6.66
CA ARG A 236 -7.76 -1.20 5.96
C ARG A 236 -9.25 -0.88 5.85
N ALA A 237 -10.10 -1.88 5.59
CA ALA A 237 -11.54 -1.72 5.62
C ALA A 237 -12.05 -1.27 7.00
N LEU A 238 -11.53 -1.87 8.07
CA LEU A 238 -11.84 -1.49 9.45
C LEU A 238 -11.42 -0.04 9.74
N TYR A 239 -10.21 0.37 9.33
CA TYR A 239 -9.76 1.75 9.48
C TYR A 239 -10.67 2.74 8.75
N CYS A 240 -11.06 2.45 7.51
CA CYS A 240 -11.98 3.29 6.75
C CYS A 240 -13.35 3.41 7.43
N ALA A 241 -13.90 2.30 7.91
CA ALA A 241 -15.18 2.28 8.59
C ALA A 241 -15.14 3.08 9.91
N LEU A 242 -14.08 2.91 10.71
CA LEU A 242 -13.86 3.66 11.94
C LEU A 242 -13.74 5.16 11.66
N LYS A 243 -12.96 5.51 10.63
CA LYS A 243 -12.81 6.91 10.18
C LYS A 243 -14.19 7.51 9.87
N CYS A 244 -15.01 6.84 9.07
CA CYS A 244 -16.37 7.32 8.76
C CYS A 244 -17.26 7.45 10.00
N GLU A 245 -17.18 6.53 10.96
CA GLU A 245 -17.94 6.61 12.20
C GLU A 245 -17.55 7.84 13.03
N THR A 246 -16.24 8.12 13.15
CA THR A 246 -15.76 9.33 13.85
C THR A 246 -16.21 10.63 13.18
N PHE A 247 -16.22 10.68 11.84
CA PHE A 247 -16.74 11.83 11.10
C PHE A 247 -18.24 12.00 11.31
N ARG A 248 -19.00 10.90 11.25
CA ARG A 248 -20.45 10.90 11.48
C ARG A 248 -20.81 11.37 12.89
N ASP A 249 -20.08 10.93 13.89
CA ASP A 249 -20.29 11.35 15.28
C ASP A 249 -19.97 12.84 15.48
N ARG A 250 -18.90 13.32 14.84
CA ARG A 250 -18.57 14.75 14.83
C ARG A 250 -19.67 15.58 14.17
N GLU A 251 -20.19 15.14 13.03
CA GLU A 251 -21.26 15.82 12.29
C GLU A 251 -22.57 15.87 13.10
N LYS A 252 -22.93 14.76 13.77
CA LYS A 252 -24.08 14.72 14.70
C LYS A 252 -23.94 15.76 15.81
N ARG A 253 -22.75 15.86 16.42
CA ARG A 253 -22.48 16.86 17.46
C ARG A 253 -22.61 18.29 16.92
N PHE A 254 -22.10 18.59 15.73
CA PHE A 254 -22.25 19.92 15.12
C PHE A 254 -23.70 20.27 14.79
N ARG A 255 -24.48 19.31 14.28
CA ARG A 255 -25.92 19.54 14.01
C ARG A 255 -26.73 19.78 15.30
N GLN A 256 -26.30 19.19 16.41
CA GLN A 256 -26.93 19.36 17.72
C GLN A 256 -26.46 20.61 18.48
N GLN A 257 -25.41 21.31 18.02
CA GLN A 257 -25.07 22.60 18.61
C GLN A 257 -26.21 23.58 18.32
N PRO A 258 -26.69 24.31 19.33
CA PRO A 258 -27.62 25.40 19.07
C PRO A 258 -26.90 26.35 18.12
N LYS A 259 -27.51 26.61 16.95
CA LYS A 259 -27.10 27.73 16.09
C LYS A 259 -27.04 28.92 17.04
N PHE A 260 -25.86 29.49 17.23
CA PHE A 260 -25.67 30.65 18.11
C PHE A 260 -26.70 31.69 17.67
N GLU A 261 -27.80 31.74 18.40
CA GLU A 261 -28.92 32.58 18.04
C GLU A 261 -28.38 33.99 18.16
N THR A 262 -28.51 34.76 17.09
CA THR A 262 -27.99 36.13 16.93
C THR A 262 -28.53 37.11 17.99
N ALA A 263 -29.30 36.62 18.97
CA ALA A 263 -29.83 37.30 20.13
C ALA A 263 -28.74 37.93 21.04
N VAL A 264 -27.50 37.43 21.04
CA VAL A 264 -26.41 38.07 21.81
C VAL A 264 -26.04 39.44 21.22
N CYS A 265 -26.22 39.65 19.91
CA CYS A 265 -25.86 40.91 19.26
C CYS A 265 -26.97 41.98 19.34
N ILE A 266 -28.22 41.58 19.60
CA ILE A 266 -29.36 42.50 19.72
C ILE A 266 -29.32 43.18 21.10
N ASN A 267 -29.09 42.41 22.17
CA ASN A 267 -28.98 42.95 23.53
C ASN A 267 -27.63 43.65 23.82
N ALA A 268 -26.59 43.35 23.05
CA ALA A 268 -25.30 44.05 23.17
C ALA A 268 -25.40 45.54 22.81
N LYS A 269 -26.25 45.92 21.84
CA LYS A 269 -26.45 47.34 21.46
C LYS A 269 -27.23 48.13 22.53
N ALA A 270 -28.22 47.50 23.16
CA ALA A 270 -29.04 48.14 24.20
C ALA A 270 -28.27 48.43 25.50
N ASN A 271 -27.32 47.57 25.85
CA ASN A 271 -26.47 47.72 27.04
C ASN A 271 -25.10 48.35 26.77
N GLN A 272 -24.82 48.78 25.53
CA GLN A 272 -23.56 49.44 25.19
C GLN A 272 -23.53 50.84 25.80
N THR A 273 -22.51 51.13 26.60
CA THR A 273 -22.19 52.48 27.10
C THR A 273 -21.20 53.17 26.18
N CYS A 274 -21.45 54.42 25.86
CA CYS A 274 -20.53 55.25 25.09
C CYS A 274 -19.29 55.60 25.94
N TYR A 275 -18.08 55.28 25.47
CA TYR A 275 -16.83 55.58 26.19
C TYR A 275 -16.47 57.09 26.26
N PHE A 276 -17.21 57.96 25.56
CA PHE A 276 -16.99 59.41 25.57
C PHE A 276 -17.91 60.13 26.57
N CYS A 277 -19.21 59.80 26.60
CA CYS A 277 -20.18 60.44 27.49
C CYS A 277 -20.72 59.54 28.61
N ASN A 278 -20.30 58.27 28.67
CA ASN A 278 -20.77 57.24 29.61
C ASN A 278 -22.28 56.96 29.62
N GLU A 279 -23.03 57.43 28.62
CA GLU A 279 -24.46 57.15 28.48
C GLU A 279 -24.71 55.83 27.75
N LYS A 280 -25.78 55.12 28.12
CA LYS A 280 -26.17 53.82 27.54
C LYS A 280 -26.93 54.01 26.23
N GLY A 281 -26.89 52.99 25.36
CA GLY A 281 -27.72 52.87 24.16
C GLY A 281 -27.06 53.35 22.85
N HIS A 282 -25.80 53.78 22.86
CA HIS A 282 -25.06 54.15 21.65
C HIS A 282 -23.55 53.93 21.78
N ALA A 283 -22.86 53.83 20.64
CA ALA A 283 -21.41 53.73 20.58
C ALA A 283 -20.76 55.12 20.43
N ILE A 284 -19.44 55.23 20.71
CA ILE A 284 -18.68 56.49 20.60
C ILE A 284 -18.78 57.18 19.23
N ARG A 285 -19.00 56.40 18.16
CA ARG A 285 -19.13 56.90 16.79
C ARG A 285 -20.42 57.71 16.59
N ASP A 286 -21.47 57.35 17.32
CA ASP A 286 -22.82 57.92 17.19
C ASP A 286 -23.15 58.85 18.39
N CYS A 287 -22.12 59.35 19.09
CA CYS A 287 -22.31 60.14 20.28
C CYS A 287 -22.71 61.58 19.94
N PRO A 288 -23.89 62.07 20.40
CA PRO A 288 -24.38 63.41 20.08
C PRO A 288 -23.54 64.53 20.72
N LYS A 289 -22.74 64.21 21.75
CA LYS A 289 -21.84 65.14 22.44
C LYS A 289 -20.44 65.19 21.80
N ARG A 290 -20.20 64.36 20.78
CA ARG A 290 -18.95 64.30 20.03
C ARG A 290 -19.11 65.06 18.71
N THR A 291 -19.36 66.37 18.82
CA THR A 291 -19.23 67.33 17.72
C THR A 291 -17.83 67.89 17.69
#